data_AF-A0A7K5YRB1-F1
#
_entry.id   AF-A0A7K5YRB1-F1
#
_cell.length_a   1.000
_cell.length_b   1.000
_cell.length_c   1.000
_cell.angle_alpha   90.00
_cell.angle_beta   90.00
_cell.angle_gamma   90.00
#
_symmetry.space_group_name_H-M   'P 1'
#
loop_
_entity.id
_entity.type
_entity.pdbx_description
1 polymer ?
#
loop_
_entity_poly.entity_id
_entity_poly.type
_entity_poly.pdbx_seq_one_letter_code
_entity_poly.pdbx_strand_id
1 'polypeptide(L)'
;VFKQLASLLSKCDVSIHLVEVSPKLSEIQALVLTGGKVQLNPEDESAYMKGVSKTGIPIFWYRDIQDVPPGYSFYLAHEFFDALPIHKFQRTEKGWREVLVDIDPAVPDQLRFVLSPSSTPASVNFIQPEETRDHVEVCPEAGVVIQRLACRIEKDGGAALVADYGHNGTKTDTFRGFRNHKLHDVLTAPGTADLTADVDFSYLRKMTQGRTATLGPIKQREFLKNMGIDLRVQVLLQNAHDTATQEQLRNSYDMLMNPEKMGDCFHFFALLPHHRLVHPEKKDKPESKSPLLPVAGFGELLLK
;
A
#
# COMPACT_ATOMS: atom_id res chain seq x y z
N VAL A 1 9.56 -20.38 6.63
CA VAL A 1 8.73 -19.33 7.25
C VAL A 1 7.41 -19.87 7.78
N PHE A 2 6.36 -20.17 6.98
CA PHE A 2 5.09 -20.65 7.55
C PHE A 2 5.16 -21.97 8.32
N LYS A 3 6.00 -22.93 7.90
CA LYS A 3 6.27 -24.15 8.70
C LYS A 3 6.87 -23.85 10.08
N GLN A 4 7.63 -22.76 10.21
CA GLN A 4 8.21 -22.31 11.49
C GLN A 4 7.17 -21.60 12.38
N LEU A 5 6.06 -21.16 11.79
CA LEU A 5 4.93 -20.52 12.50
C LEU A 5 3.77 -21.50 12.72
N ALA A 6 3.90 -22.77 12.33
CA ALA A 6 2.80 -23.74 12.38
C ALA A 6 2.24 -23.94 13.80
N SER A 7 3.08 -23.87 14.84
CA SER A 7 2.68 -23.97 16.25
C SER A 7 1.93 -22.74 16.78
N LEU A 8 2.13 -21.57 16.15
CA LEU A 8 1.38 -20.34 16.43
C LEU A 8 0.06 -20.33 15.65
N LEU A 9 0.11 -20.72 14.37
CA LEU A 9 -1.07 -20.79 13.51
C LEU A 9 -2.05 -21.88 13.93
N SER A 10 -1.60 -22.96 14.58
CA SER A 10 -2.51 -23.99 15.12
C SER A 10 -3.35 -23.52 16.31
N LYS A 11 -3.04 -22.35 16.88
CA LYS A 11 -3.75 -21.75 18.02
C LYS A 11 -4.57 -20.51 17.64
N CYS A 12 -4.53 -20.10 16.37
CA CYS A 12 -5.18 -18.90 15.89
C CYS A 12 -5.99 -19.22 14.64
N ASP A 13 -7.27 -18.84 14.62
CA ASP A 13 -8.08 -18.88 13.41
C ASP A 13 -7.67 -17.70 12.51
N VAL A 14 -6.90 -18.00 11.46
CA VAL A 14 -6.42 -17.02 10.48
C VAL A 14 -7.05 -17.30 9.13
N SER A 15 -7.58 -16.27 8.49
CA SER A 15 -8.06 -16.28 7.11
C SER A 15 -7.42 -15.14 6.31
N ILE A 16 -7.33 -15.32 4.99
CA ILE A 16 -6.81 -14.32 4.06
C ILE A 16 -7.99 -13.73 3.30
N HIS A 17 -8.06 -12.41 3.24
CA HIS A 17 -9.09 -11.67 2.52
C HIS A 17 -8.41 -10.79 1.47
N LEU A 18 -8.69 -11.04 0.20
CA LEU A 18 -8.13 -10.32 -0.94
C LEU A 18 -9.22 -9.42 -1.54
N VAL A 19 -8.93 -8.14 -1.67
CA VAL A 19 -9.81 -7.18 -2.36
C VAL A 19 -9.26 -6.99 -3.75
N GLU A 20 -9.94 -7.55 -4.75
CA GLU A 20 -9.48 -7.61 -6.14
C GLU A 20 -10.69 -7.52 -7.08
N VAL A 21 -10.68 -6.52 -7.96
CA VAL A 21 -11.77 -6.27 -8.91
C VAL A 21 -11.52 -6.91 -10.27
N SER A 22 -10.25 -7.11 -10.65
CA SER A 22 -9.87 -7.67 -11.94
C SER A 22 -10.13 -9.18 -11.96
N PRO A 23 -11.04 -9.66 -12.83
CA PRO A 23 -11.27 -11.09 -12.98
C PRO A 23 -9.97 -11.82 -13.33
N LYS A 24 -9.15 -11.22 -14.20
CA LYS A 24 -7.91 -11.86 -14.66
C LYS A 24 -6.87 -11.99 -13.55
N LEU A 25 -6.69 -10.96 -12.72
CA LEU A 25 -5.74 -11.03 -11.61
C LEU A 25 -6.25 -12.00 -10.52
N SER A 26 -7.56 -12.02 -10.26
CA SER A 26 -8.15 -12.95 -9.30
C SER A 26 -7.94 -14.42 -9.71
N GLU A 27 -8.04 -14.75 -11.01
CA GLU A 27 -7.73 -16.09 -11.54
C GLU A 27 -6.27 -16.48 -11.28
N ILE A 28 -5.34 -15.56 -11.54
CA ILE A 28 -3.89 -15.80 -11.34
C ILE A 28 -3.60 -16.00 -9.85
N GLN A 29 -4.17 -15.15 -8.98
CA GLN A 29 -4.04 -15.28 -7.53
C GLN A 29 -4.58 -16.62 -7.05
N ALA A 30 -5.78 -17.02 -7.48
CA ALA A 30 -6.39 -18.31 -7.16
C ALA A 30 -5.50 -19.48 -7.60
N LEU A 31 -5.00 -19.46 -8.83
CA LEU A 31 -4.10 -20.49 -9.34
C LEU A 31 -2.83 -20.62 -8.48
N VAL A 32 -2.19 -19.50 -8.16
CA VAL A 32 -0.93 -19.46 -7.38
C VAL A 32 -1.15 -19.95 -5.95
N LEU A 33 -2.19 -19.46 -5.29
CA LEU A 33 -2.41 -19.66 -3.85
C LEU A 33 -3.07 -21.00 -3.52
N THR A 34 -4.01 -21.46 -4.36
CA THR A 34 -4.82 -22.67 -4.10
C THR A 34 -4.53 -23.82 -5.07
N GLY A 35 -3.71 -23.58 -6.10
CA GLY A 35 -3.51 -24.55 -7.18
C GLY A 35 -4.71 -24.67 -8.11
N GLY A 36 -5.55 -23.62 -8.19
CA GLY A 36 -6.75 -23.59 -9.04
C GLY A 36 -7.98 -24.27 -8.42
N LYS A 37 -7.87 -24.73 -7.17
CA LYS A 37 -8.99 -25.31 -6.41
C LYS A 37 -9.75 -24.20 -5.71
N VAL A 38 -10.71 -23.61 -6.41
CA VAL A 38 -11.58 -22.56 -5.88
C VAL A 38 -13.04 -22.93 -6.06
N GLN A 39 -13.87 -22.39 -5.19
CA GLN A 39 -15.33 -22.44 -5.29
C GLN A 39 -15.81 -21.02 -5.58
N LEU A 40 -16.46 -20.86 -6.74
CA LEU A 40 -17.21 -19.65 -7.01
C LEU A 40 -18.45 -19.67 -6.12
N ASN A 41 -18.76 -18.54 -5.50
CA ASN A 41 -19.91 -18.44 -4.63
C ASN A 41 -20.88 -17.40 -5.18
N PRO A 42 -21.59 -17.70 -6.29
CA PRO A 42 -22.50 -16.74 -6.92
C PRO A 42 -23.72 -16.39 -6.04
N GLU A 43 -23.99 -17.17 -4.98
CA GLU A 43 -25.12 -16.97 -4.07
C GLU A 43 -24.79 -16.08 -2.85
N ASP A 44 -23.51 -15.87 -2.53
CA ASP A 44 -23.07 -14.99 -1.44
C ASP A 44 -22.56 -13.69 -2.05
N GLU A 45 -23.34 -12.62 -1.90
CA GLU A 45 -23.02 -11.31 -2.50
C GLU A 45 -21.72 -10.71 -1.96
N SER A 46 -21.23 -11.14 -0.78
CA SER A 46 -20.06 -10.55 -0.14
C SER A 46 -18.74 -11.06 -0.75
N ALA A 47 -18.46 -12.37 -0.62
CA ALA A 47 -17.25 -13.00 -1.15
C ALA A 47 -17.55 -13.80 -2.41
N TYR A 48 -17.20 -13.24 -3.58
CA TYR A 48 -17.51 -13.85 -4.88
C TYR A 48 -16.71 -15.12 -5.19
N MET A 49 -15.56 -15.31 -4.53
CA MET A 49 -14.72 -16.49 -4.69
C MET A 49 -14.09 -16.89 -3.35
N LYS A 50 -14.00 -18.21 -3.13
CA LYS A 50 -13.43 -18.81 -1.93
C LYS A 50 -12.47 -19.94 -2.29
N GLY A 51 -11.45 -20.15 -1.47
CA GLY A 51 -10.46 -21.20 -1.68
C GLY A 51 -9.70 -21.53 -0.41
N VAL A 52 -8.79 -22.50 -0.51
CA VAL A 52 -7.91 -22.91 0.60
C VAL A 52 -6.49 -22.92 0.09
N SER A 53 -5.58 -22.28 0.84
CA SER A 53 -4.17 -22.24 0.50
C SER A 53 -3.55 -23.65 0.54
N LYS A 54 -2.38 -23.81 -0.07
CA LYS A 54 -1.58 -25.05 0.02
C LYS A 54 -1.25 -25.48 1.46
N THR A 55 -1.36 -24.57 2.43
CA THR A 55 -1.12 -24.83 3.86
C THR A 55 -2.42 -24.93 4.68
N GLY A 56 -3.59 -24.98 4.04
CA GLY A 56 -4.88 -25.13 4.73
C GLY A 56 -5.53 -23.83 5.21
N ILE A 57 -5.01 -22.66 4.83
CA ILE A 57 -5.55 -21.37 5.28
C ILE A 57 -6.72 -20.97 4.36
N PRO A 58 -7.91 -20.64 4.89
CA PRO A 58 -9.03 -20.14 4.10
C PRO A 58 -8.68 -18.81 3.41
N ILE A 59 -9.08 -18.67 2.14
CA ILE A 59 -8.89 -17.47 1.34
C ILE A 59 -10.23 -17.04 0.73
N PHE A 60 -10.53 -15.75 0.82
CA PHE A 60 -11.75 -15.13 0.32
C PHE A 60 -11.41 -13.95 -0.57
N TRP A 61 -12.15 -13.78 -1.67
CA TRP A 61 -12.00 -12.66 -2.59
C TRP A 61 -13.25 -11.77 -2.59
N TYR A 62 -13.03 -10.46 -2.58
CA TYR A 62 -14.04 -9.42 -2.47
C TYR A 62 -13.80 -8.33 -3.51
N ARG A 63 -14.85 -7.58 -3.86
CA ARG A 63 -14.72 -6.44 -4.78
C ARG A 63 -14.47 -5.14 -4.05
N ASP A 64 -15.06 -4.97 -2.87
CA ASP A 64 -14.85 -3.81 -2.01
C ASP A 64 -14.40 -4.27 -0.61
N ILE A 65 -13.59 -3.44 0.04
CA ILE A 65 -13.17 -3.64 1.43
C ILE A 65 -14.36 -3.66 2.42
N GLN A 66 -15.49 -3.06 2.06
CA GLN A 66 -16.73 -3.07 2.85
C GLN A 66 -17.34 -4.47 2.95
N ASP A 67 -17.13 -5.31 1.94
CA ASP A 67 -17.66 -6.67 1.90
C ASP A 67 -16.85 -7.63 2.79
N VAL A 68 -15.64 -7.21 3.18
CA VAL A 68 -14.76 -7.99 4.07
C VAL A 68 -15.35 -7.99 5.49
N PRO A 69 -15.60 -9.16 6.11
CA PRO A 69 -16.18 -9.26 7.45
C PRO A 69 -15.41 -8.45 8.50
N PRO A 70 -16.09 -7.75 9.44
CA PRO A 70 -15.44 -7.02 10.52
C PRO A 70 -14.67 -7.97 11.45
N GLY A 71 -13.65 -7.44 12.13
CA GLY A 71 -12.79 -8.24 13.02
C GLY A 71 -11.35 -7.75 13.08
N TYR A 72 -10.62 -8.24 14.08
CA TYR A 72 -9.22 -7.89 14.30
C TYR A 72 -8.36 -8.28 13.09
N SER A 73 -7.86 -7.28 12.35
CA SER A 73 -7.31 -7.49 11.00
C SER A 73 -5.97 -6.79 10.79
N PHE A 74 -5.10 -7.40 9.99
CA PHE A 74 -3.90 -6.76 9.46
C PHE A 74 -4.11 -6.44 7.97
N TYR A 75 -4.05 -5.16 7.63
CA TYR A 75 -4.21 -4.70 6.26
C TYR A 75 -2.85 -4.44 5.62
N LEU A 76 -2.66 -4.93 4.40
CA LEU A 76 -1.46 -4.68 3.60
C LEU A 76 -1.89 -4.09 2.26
N ALA A 77 -1.42 -2.89 1.97
CA ALA A 77 -1.59 -2.22 0.69
C ALA A 77 -0.19 -1.94 0.11
N HIS A 78 0.20 -2.68 -0.91
CA HIS A 78 1.52 -2.59 -1.53
C HIS A 78 1.34 -2.26 -3.01
N GLU A 79 1.77 -1.07 -3.43
CA GLU A 79 1.52 -0.52 -4.79
C GLU A 79 0.03 -0.58 -5.14
N PHE A 80 -0.78 0.01 -4.24
CA PHE A 80 -2.24 0.03 -4.39
C PHE A 80 -2.75 1.45 -4.58
N PHE A 81 -2.17 2.41 -3.85
CA PHE A 81 -2.69 3.77 -3.81
C PHE A 81 -2.18 4.60 -4.99
N ASP A 82 -1.02 4.28 -5.56
CA ASP A 82 -0.47 4.96 -6.73
C ASP A 82 -1.25 4.69 -8.03
N ALA A 83 -1.96 3.56 -8.08
CA ALA A 83 -2.83 3.16 -9.18
C ALA A 83 -4.24 3.76 -9.08
N LEU A 84 -4.60 4.42 -7.96
CA LEU A 84 -5.92 5.01 -7.80
C LEU A 84 -6.06 6.33 -8.58
N PRO A 85 -7.26 6.65 -9.09
CA PRO A 85 -7.49 7.88 -9.83
C PRO A 85 -7.17 9.14 -9.01
N ILE A 86 -6.51 10.10 -9.66
CA ILE A 86 -6.18 11.40 -9.09
C ILE A 86 -6.90 12.55 -9.82
N HIS A 87 -7.14 13.63 -9.09
CA HIS A 87 -7.45 14.94 -9.65
C HIS A 87 -6.21 15.83 -9.59
N LYS A 88 -5.98 16.60 -10.65
CA LYS A 88 -4.88 17.57 -10.74
C LYS A 88 -5.44 18.98 -10.61
N PHE A 89 -4.86 19.80 -9.73
CA PHE A 89 -5.26 21.19 -9.53
C PHE A 89 -4.09 22.14 -9.68
N GLN A 90 -4.38 23.34 -10.21
CA GLN A 90 -3.42 24.44 -10.34
C GLN A 90 -4.00 25.72 -9.72
N ARG A 91 -3.18 26.41 -8.93
CA ARG A 91 -3.50 27.71 -8.35
C ARG A 91 -3.33 28.80 -9.39
N THR A 92 -4.32 29.68 -9.50
CA THR A 92 -4.31 30.85 -10.39
C THR A 92 -4.65 32.10 -9.59
N GLU A 93 -4.50 33.28 -10.20
CA GLU A 93 -4.92 34.56 -9.61
C GLU A 93 -6.42 34.57 -9.23
N LYS A 94 -7.23 33.76 -9.91
CA LYS A 94 -8.68 33.62 -9.67
C LYS A 94 -9.03 32.42 -8.79
N GLY A 95 -8.05 31.89 -8.04
CA GLY A 95 -8.18 30.70 -7.20
C GLY A 95 -7.81 29.40 -7.90
N TRP A 96 -8.13 28.28 -7.28
CA TRP A 96 -7.85 26.95 -7.80
C TRP A 96 -8.65 26.63 -9.07
N ARG A 97 -8.00 25.95 -10.01
CA ARG A 97 -8.58 25.39 -11.23
C ARG A 97 -8.20 23.92 -11.36
N GLU A 98 -9.11 23.12 -11.90
CA GLU A 98 -8.85 21.73 -12.19
C GLU A 98 -8.16 21.60 -13.55
N VAL A 99 -7.16 20.73 -13.62
CA VAL A 99 -6.52 20.34 -14.88
C VAL A 99 -7.34 19.18 -15.45
N LEU A 100 -7.88 19.39 -16.64
CA LEU A 100 -8.75 18.47 -17.36
C LEU A 100 -8.09 18.00 -18.65
N VAL A 101 -8.63 16.93 -19.24
CA VAL A 101 -8.24 16.46 -20.57
C VAL A 101 -9.27 16.94 -21.59
N ASP A 102 -8.79 17.54 -22.68
CA ASP A 102 -9.60 18.06 -23.78
C ASP A 102 -9.02 17.62 -25.13
N ILE A 103 -9.77 17.78 -26.21
CA ILE A 103 -9.32 17.54 -27.58
C ILE A 103 -8.40 18.69 -28.01
N ASP A 104 -7.33 18.38 -28.72
CA ASP A 104 -6.50 19.41 -29.34
C ASP A 104 -7.19 19.97 -30.61
N PRO A 105 -7.52 21.28 -30.65
CA PRO A 105 -8.18 21.87 -31.82
C PRO A 105 -7.25 22.01 -33.03
N ALA A 106 -5.93 21.98 -32.82
CA ALA A 106 -4.93 22.12 -33.88
C ALA A 106 -4.48 20.78 -34.47
N VAL A 107 -4.66 19.67 -33.75
CA VAL A 107 -4.22 18.34 -34.19
C VAL A 107 -5.33 17.29 -34.03
N PRO A 108 -5.83 16.71 -35.14
CA PRO A 108 -6.85 15.66 -35.09
C PRO A 108 -6.43 14.47 -34.21
N ASP A 109 -7.38 13.92 -33.47
CA ASP A 109 -7.24 12.73 -32.62
C ASP A 109 -6.15 12.84 -31.52
N GLN A 110 -5.71 14.05 -31.17
CA GLN A 110 -4.84 14.30 -30.03
C GLN A 110 -5.58 14.85 -28.83
N LEU A 111 -5.16 14.42 -27.64
CA LEU A 111 -5.61 14.93 -26.35
C LEU A 111 -4.58 15.93 -25.81
N ARG A 112 -5.05 16.89 -25.02
CA ARG A 112 -4.20 17.86 -24.31
C ARG A 112 -4.73 18.12 -22.90
N PHE A 113 -3.85 18.58 -22.03
CA PHE A 113 -4.27 19.13 -20.73
C PHE A 113 -4.75 20.57 -20.89
N VAL A 114 -5.85 20.91 -20.23
CA VAL A 114 -6.42 22.26 -20.17
C VAL A 114 -6.79 22.62 -18.73
N LEU A 115 -6.85 23.92 -18.43
CA LEU A 115 -7.41 24.38 -17.16
C LEU A 115 -8.91 24.63 -17.30
N SER A 116 -9.68 24.18 -16.31
CA SER A 116 -11.09 24.51 -16.18
C SER A 116 -11.27 26.04 -16.20
N PRO A 117 -12.24 26.61 -16.95
CA PRO A 117 -12.43 28.05 -17.04
C PRO A 117 -12.91 28.67 -15.70
N SER A 118 -13.64 27.88 -14.91
CA SER A 118 -14.17 28.24 -13.60
C SER A 118 -13.83 27.17 -12.56
N SER A 119 -14.05 27.48 -11.28
CA SER A 119 -13.98 26.49 -10.20
C SER A 119 -14.91 25.31 -10.49
N THR A 120 -14.44 24.09 -10.23
CA THR A 120 -15.24 22.86 -10.29
C THR A 120 -15.62 22.42 -8.87
N PRO A 121 -16.62 21.54 -8.69
CA PRO A 121 -16.89 20.95 -7.38
C PRO A 121 -15.66 20.27 -6.77
N ALA A 122 -14.83 19.61 -7.59
CA ALA A 122 -13.60 18.97 -7.13
C ALA A 122 -12.59 20.01 -6.62
N SER A 123 -12.39 21.12 -7.35
CA SER A 123 -11.44 22.17 -6.94
C SER A 123 -11.86 22.91 -5.67
N VAL A 124 -13.14 22.84 -5.29
CA VAL A 124 -13.66 23.45 -4.05
C VAL A 124 -13.58 22.48 -2.87
N ASN A 125 -13.80 21.18 -3.09
CA ASN A 125 -14.01 20.22 -2.00
C ASN A 125 -12.81 19.31 -1.70
N PHE A 126 -11.92 19.05 -2.67
CA PHE A 126 -10.85 18.06 -2.50
C PHE A 126 -9.53 18.67 -1.97
N ILE A 127 -9.32 19.96 -2.23
CA ILE A 127 -8.09 20.66 -1.85
C ILE A 127 -8.14 20.98 -0.35
N GLN A 128 -7.05 20.71 0.36
CA GLN A 128 -6.96 21.00 1.79
C GLN A 128 -6.85 22.52 2.02
N PRO A 129 -7.53 23.11 3.02
CA PRO A 129 -7.48 24.56 3.26
C PRO A 129 -6.07 25.11 3.52
N GLU A 130 -5.18 24.28 4.07
CA GLU A 130 -3.79 24.64 4.38
C GLU A 130 -2.83 24.36 3.21
N GLU A 131 -3.34 24.06 2.02
CA GLU A 131 -2.50 23.80 0.85
C GLU A 131 -1.74 25.06 0.42
N THR A 132 -0.42 24.94 0.34
CA THR A 132 0.49 26.05 0.01
C THR A 132 1.12 25.92 -1.37
N ARG A 133 1.08 24.73 -1.98
CA ARG A 133 1.61 24.47 -3.32
C ARG A 133 0.80 25.20 -4.39
N ASP A 134 1.41 25.43 -5.55
CA ASP A 134 0.71 25.97 -6.72
C ASP A 134 0.11 24.87 -7.60
N HIS A 135 0.56 23.62 -7.45
CA HIS A 135 0.02 22.44 -8.13
C HIS A 135 -0.14 21.31 -7.12
N VAL A 136 -1.27 20.62 -7.16
CA VAL A 136 -1.54 19.51 -6.23
C VAL A 136 -2.31 18.39 -6.93
N GLU A 137 -1.88 17.17 -6.65
CA GLU A 137 -2.57 15.93 -7.00
C GLU A 137 -3.33 15.44 -5.76
N VAL A 138 -4.62 15.14 -5.91
CA VAL A 138 -5.46 14.63 -4.82
C VAL A 138 -6.14 13.36 -5.28
N CYS A 139 -6.08 12.30 -4.44
CA CYS A 139 -6.78 11.05 -4.65
C CYS A 139 -7.92 10.90 -3.64
N PRO A 140 -9.18 11.29 -3.97
CA PRO A 140 -10.30 11.17 -3.04
C PRO A 140 -10.57 9.73 -2.61
N GLU A 141 -10.43 8.77 -3.53
CA GLU A 141 -10.65 7.34 -3.25
C GLU A 141 -9.67 6.80 -2.22
N ALA A 142 -8.38 7.19 -2.31
CA ALA A 142 -7.40 6.87 -1.29
C ALA A 142 -7.84 7.36 0.09
N GLY A 143 -8.40 8.57 0.16
CA GLY A 143 -8.94 9.14 1.39
C GLY A 143 -10.10 8.32 1.97
N VAL A 144 -11.02 7.88 1.13
CA VAL A 144 -12.14 7.01 1.53
C VAL A 144 -11.63 5.67 2.07
N VAL A 145 -10.68 5.04 1.39
CA VAL A 145 -10.09 3.76 1.84
C VAL A 145 -9.39 3.95 3.20
N ILE A 146 -8.58 5.00 3.37
CA ILE A 146 -7.90 5.27 4.65
C ILE A 146 -8.90 5.53 5.78
N GLN A 147 -9.96 6.30 5.54
CA GLN A 147 -11.01 6.53 6.54
C GLN A 147 -11.67 5.21 6.98
N ARG A 148 -11.95 4.32 6.02
CA ARG A 148 -12.51 2.98 6.31
C ARG A 148 -11.54 2.13 7.12
N LEU A 149 -10.26 2.07 6.73
CA LEU A 149 -9.23 1.33 7.48
C LEU A 149 -9.08 1.87 8.90
N ALA A 150 -9.02 3.19 9.07
CA ALA A 150 -8.90 3.83 10.37
C ALA A 150 -10.10 3.51 11.27
N CYS A 151 -11.33 3.57 10.72
CA CYS A 151 -12.55 3.20 11.44
C CYS A 151 -12.55 1.73 11.88
N ARG A 152 -12.16 0.80 10.99
CA ARG A 152 -12.09 -0.63 11.32
C ARG A 152 -11.03 -0.93 12.39
N ILE A 153 -9.85 -0.32 12.29
CA ILE A 153 -8.78 -0.49 13.28
C ILE A 153 -9.17 0.10 14.63
N GLU A 154 -9.83 1.26 14.65
CA GLU A 154 -10.34 1.90 15.87
C GLU A 154 -11.36 1.00 16.59
N LYS A 155 -12.28 0.39 15.83
CA LYS A 155 -13.39 -0.41 16.37
C LYS A 155 -12.98 -1.85 16.72
N ASP A 156 -12.31 -2.53 15.80
CA ASP A 156 -12.08 -3.98 15.85
C ASP A 156 -10.62 -4.33 16.22
N GLY A 157 -9.72 -3.34 16.26
CA GLY A 157 -8.29 -3.52 16.46
C GLY A 157 -7.54 -3.94 15.20
N GLY A 158 -6.24 -4.22 15.35
CA GLY A 158 -5.36 -4.60 14.24
C GLY A 158 -4.39 -3.50 13.84
N ALA A 159 -3.95 -3.50 12.57
CA ALA A 159 -3.04 -2.50 12.01
C ALA A 159 -3.12 -2.48 10.48
N ALA A 160 -2.70 -1.37 9.85
CA ALA A 160 -2.47 -1.31 8.41
C ALA A 160 -1.02 -0.94 8.11
N LEU A 161 -0.47 -1.52 7.04
CA LEU A 161 0.80 -1.15 6.44
C LEU A 161 0.57 -0.80 4.96
N VAL A 162 0.89 0.44 4.62
CA VAL A 162 0.87 0.97 3.26
C VAL A 162 2.31 1.10 2.78
N ALA A 163 2.61 0.53 1.62
CA ALA A 163 3.93 0.56 1.01
C ALA A 163 3.78 1.01 -0.44
N ASP A 164 4.25 2.21 -0.78
CA ASP A 164 4.01 2.80 -2.09
C ASP A 164 5.07 3.84 -2.48
N TYR A 165 5.12 4.19 -3.77
CA TYR A 165 5.87 5.36 -4.25
C TYR A 165 5.19 6.61 -3.72
N GLY A 166 5.97 7.58 -3.24
CA GLY A 166 5.32 8.76 -2.68
C GLY A 166 6.19 9.84 -2.11
N HIS A 167 5.51 10.75 -1.42
CA HIS A 167 6.07 11.88 -0.71
C HIS A 167 5.20 12.28 0.48
N ASN A 168 5.65 13.24 1.27
CA ASN A 168 4.93 13.71 2.46
C ASN A 168 4.58 15.19 2.31
N GLY A 169 3.65 15.51 1.39
CA GLY A 169 3.21 16.89 1.13
C GLY A 169 4.21 17.79 0.39
N THR A 170 5.22 17.23 -0.28
CA THR A 170 6.31 18.01 -0.89
C THR A 170 6.31 18.06 -2.42
N LYS A 171 5.78 17.05 -3.12
CA LYS A 171 5.73 17.04 -4.59
C LYS A 171 4.39 17.59 -5.10
N THR A 172 4.35 17.84 -6.41
CA THR A 172 3.26 18.57 -7.08
C THR A 172 2.70 17.80 -8.28
N ASP A 173 3.48 17.64 -9.35
CA ASP A 173 3.12 16.90 -10.56
C ASP A 173 3.94 15.62 -10.65
N THR A 174 3.29 14.49 -10.47
CA THR A 174 3.92 13.17 -10.42
C THR A 174 3.24 12.14 -11.33
N PHE A 175 2.07 12.48 -11.88
CA PHE A 175 1.32 11.65 -12.82
C PHE A 175 2.12 11.33 -14.07
N ARG A 176 2.31 10.04 -14.33
CA ARG A 176 3.17 9.55 -15.41
C ARG A 176 2.72 8.20 -15.93
N GLY A 177 3.06 7.94 -17.19
CA GLY A 177 2.81 6.67 -17.86
C GLY A 177 4.10 5.87 -18.03
N PHE A 178 4.02 4.55 -17.89
CA PHE A 178 5.10 3.64 -18.22
C PHE A 178 4.67 2.62 -19.27
N ARG A 179 5.51 2.43 -20.29
CA ARG A 179 5.31 1.40 -21.31
C ARG A 179 6.65 0.79 -21.66
N ASN A 180 6.76 -0.54 -21.62
CA ASN A 180 8.00 -1.27 -21.89
C ASN A 180 9.19 -0.74 -21.07
N HIS A 181 8.98 -0.47 -19.77
CA HIS A 181 9.96 0.09 -18.84
C HIS A 181 10.52 1.46 -19.21
N LYS A 182 9.78 2.26 -19.98
CA LYS A 182 10.13 3.64 -20.34
C LYS A 182 9.00 4.59 -20.03
N LEU A 183 9.35 5.83 -19.71
CA LEU A 183 8.38 6.91 -19.57
C LEU A 183 7.62 7.07 -20.90
N HIS A 184 6.30 7.14 -20.79
CA HIS A 184 5.37 7.27 -21.90
C HIS A 184 4.45 8.44 -21.60
N ASP A 185 4.17 9.24 -22.62
CA ASP A 185 3.18 10.31 -22.51
C ASP A 185 1.80 9.69 -22.21
N VAL A 186 1.16 10.18 -21.15
CA VAL A 186 -0.13 9.70 -20.63
C VAL A 186 -1.29 9.98 -21.58
N LEU A 187 -1.17 10.99 -22.45
CA LEU A 187 -2.20 11.36 -23.42
C LEU A 187 -2.03 10.68 -24.78
N THR A 188 -0.88 10.03 -25.00
CA THR A 188 -0.62 9.27 -26.23
C THR A 188 -1.19 7.86 -26.12
N ALA A 189 -2.08 7.48 -27.05
CA ALA A 189 -2.73 6.16 -27.11
C ALA A 189 -3.22 5.64 -25.74
N PRO A 190 -4.19 6.32 -25.09
CA PRO A 190 -4.67 5.96 -23.75
C PRO A 190 -5.10 4.49 -23.65
N GLY A 191 -4.78 3.86 -22.52
CA GLY A 191 -5.01 2.43 -22.28
C GLY A 191 -3.86 1.50 -22.71
N THR A 192 -2.81 2.03 -23.36
CA THR A 192 -1.65 1.23 -23.80
C THR A 192 -0.42 1.35 -22.89
N ALA A 193 -0.47 2.25 -21.90
CA ALA A 193 0.56 2.46 -20.90
C ALA A 193 -0.03 2.32 -19.50
N ASP A 194 0.80 1.87 -18.56
CA ASP A 194 0.46 1.80 -17.15
C ASP A 194 0.59 3.19 -16.52
N LEU A 195 -0.39 3.59 -15.72
CA LEU A 195 -0.49 4.95 -15.17
C LEU A 195 -0.24 4.90 -13.66
N THR A 196 0.59 5.82 -13.17
CA THR A 196 0.92 5.92 -11.74
C THR A 196 1.03 7.39 -11.34
N ALA A 197 0.71 7.68 -10.08
CA ALA A 197 0.97 8.95 -9.42
C ALA A 197 1.54 8.69 -8.02
N ASP A 198 2.48 9.52 -7.57
CA ASP A 198 3.05 9.38 -6.24
C ASP A 198 1.98 9.61 -5.16
N VAL A 199 2.00 8.75 -4.15
CA VAL A 199 1.11 8.85 -3.00
C VAL A 199 1.54 10.00 -2.08
N ASP A 200 0.62 10.92 -1.79
CA ASP A 200 0.81 11.94 -0.75
C ASP A 200 0.47 11.35 0.64
N PHE A 201 1.47 10.84 1.35
CA PHE A 201 1.30 10.27 2.68
C PHE A 201 0.86 11.31 3.73
N SER A 202 1.08 12.61 3.48
CA SER A 202 0.56 13.66 4.36
C SER A 202 -0.96 13.77 4.24
N TYR A 203 -1.48 13.60 3.02
CA TYR A 203 -2.91 13.52 2.76
C TYR A 203 -3.52 12.26 3.39
N LEU A 204 -2.91 11.08 3.19
CA LEU A 204 -3.39 9.85 3.83
C LEU A 204 -3.46 10.01 5.36
N ARG A 205 -2.43 10.61 5.98
CA ARG A 205 -2.44 10.90 7.42
C ARG A 205 -3.63 11.76 7.83
N LYS A 206 -3.90 12.86 7.13
CA LYS A 206 -5.06 13.73 7.40
C LYS A 206 -6.38 12.96 7.29
N MET A 207 -6.49 12.06 6.31
CA MET A 207 -7.69 11.26 6.08
C MET A 207 -7.97 10.23 7.19
N THR A 208 -7.01 9.93 8.07
CA THR A 208 -7.32 9.12 9.27
C THR A 208 -8.22 9.85 10.28
N GLN A 209 -8.34 11.18 10.18
CA GLN A 209 -9.14 12.03 11.08
C GLN A 209 -8.83 11.82 12.57
N GLY A 210 -7.60 11.41 12.89
CA GLY A 210 -7.19 11.16 14.28
C GLY A 210 -7.86 9.95 14.95
N ARG A 211 -8.51 9.05 14.19
CA ARG A 211 -9.08 7.79 14.72
C ARG A 211 -8.01 6.77 15.10
N THR A 212 -6.92 6.75 14.33
CA THR A 212 -5.76 5.89 14.54
C THR A 212 -4.49 6.71 14.65
N ALA A 213 -3.54 6.23 15.43
CA ALA A 213 -2.19 6.76 15.38
C ALA A 213 -1.52 6.37 14.05
N THR A 214 -0.70 7.25 13.52
CA THR A 214 0.01 7.04 12.26
C THR A 214 1.51 7.11 12.45
N LEU A 215 2.26 6.18 11.86
CA LEU A 215 3.73 6.18 11.86
C LEU A 215 4.27 6.25 10.43
N GLY A 216 5.43 6.89 10.27
CA GLY A 216 6.03 7.16 8.95
C GLY A 216 5.43 8.39 8.26
N PRO A 217 5.64 8.56 6.94
CA PRO A 217 6.32 7.61 6.07
C PRO A 217 7.82 7.52 6.39
N ILE A 218 8.40 6.32 6.29
CA ILE A 218 9.86 6.12 6.26
C ILE A 218 10.25 5.46 4.94
N LYS A 219 11.51 5.64 4.52
CA LYS A 219 12.01 5.07 3.26
C LYS A 219 12.04 3.54 3.31
N GLN A 220 11.82 2.89 2.17
CA GLN A 220 11.86 1.43 2.05
C GLN A 220 13.15 0.83 2.59
N ARG A 221 14.31 1.37 2.21
CA ARG A 221 15.60 0.85 2.69
C ARG A 221 15.71 0.88 4.21
N GLU A 222 15.13 1.88 4.87
CA GLU A 222 15.18 2.05 6.32
C GLU A 222 14.24 1.05 6.99
N PHE A 223 13.02 0.90 6.48
CA PHE A 223 12.06 -0.09 6.95
C PHE A 223 12.62 -1.51 6.83
N LEU A 224 13.10 -1.90 5.64
CA LEU A 224 13.61 -3.24 5.38
C LEU A 224 14.87 -3.56 6.18
N LYS A 225 15.77 -2.58 6.37
CA LYS A 225 16.94 -2.73 7.23
C LYS A 225 16.53 -3.02 8.68
N ASN A 226 15.55 -2.28 9.20
CA ASN A 226 15.03 -2.49 10.56
C ASN A 226 14.33 -3.86 10.70
N MET A 227 13.78 -4.41 9.62
CA MET A 227 13.20 -5.75 9.57
C MET A 227 14.24 -6.89 9.39
N GLY A 228 15.53 -6.56 9.29
CA GLY A 228 16.62 -7.54 9.25
C GLY A 228 16.89 -8.13 7.85
N ILE A 229 16.60 -7.38 6.78
CA ILE A 229 16.83 -7.84 5.39
C ILE A 229 18.30 -8.26 5.14
N ASP A 230 19.27 -7.57 5.74
CA ASP A 230 20.71 -7.86 5.60
C ASP A 230 21.05 -9.28 6.06
N LEU A 231 20.52 -9.70 7.20
CA LEU A 231 20.70 -11.06 7.72
C LEU A 231 19.98 -12.07 6.83
N ARG A 232 18.77 -11.72 6.36
CA ARG A 232 17.97 -12.61 5.52
C ARG A 232 18.67 -12.91 4.20
N VAL A 233 19.24 -11.91 3.53
CA VAL A 233 19.95 -12.10 2.26
C VAL A 233 21.22 -12.92 2.44
N GLN A 234 21.96 -12.74 3.55
CA GLN A 234 23.14 -13.57 3.86
C GLN A 234 22.77 -15.05 3.98
N VAL A 235 21.71 -15.37 4.74
CA VAL A 235 21.22 -16.74 4.88
C VAL A 235 20.77 -17.31 3.53
N LEU A 236 20.08 -16.52 2.71
CA LEU A 236 19.65 -16.97 1.38
C LEU A 236 20.84 -17.26 0.45
N LEU A 237 21.86 -16.41 0.44
CA LEU A 237 23.07 -16.59 -0.36
C LEU A 237 23.87 -17.82 0.08
N GLN A 238 23.97 -18.08 1.39
CA GLN A 238 24.65 -19.27 1.92
C GLN A 238 23.97 -20.58 1.50
N ASN A 239 22.64 -20.56 1.34
CA ASN A 239 21.85 -21.73 0.95
C ASN A 239 21.59 -21.82 -0.56
N ALA A 240 22.02 -20.84 -1.35
CA ALA A 240 21.90 -20.87 -2.80
C ALA A 240 23.11 -21.57 -3.41
N HIS A 241 22.87 -22.72 -4.06
CA HIS A 241 23.94 -23.57 -4.57
C HIS A 241 24.40 -23.22 -5.99
N ASP A 242 23.58 -22.48 -6.76
CA ASP A 242 23.92 -22.06 -8.12
C ASP A 242 24.20 -20.55 -8.22
N THR A 243 25.13 -20.20 -9.09
CA THR A 243 25.59 -18.81 -9.27
C THR A 243 24.47 -17.89 -9.76
N ALA A 244 23.57 -18.38 -10.61
CA ALA A 244 22.50 -17.57 -11.19
C ALA A 244 21.52 -17.09 -10.11
N THR A 245 21.08 -17.97 -9.21
CA THR A 245 20.25 -17.61 -8.06
C THR A 245 20.97 -16.63 -7.14
N GLN A 246 22.27 -16.84 -6.89
CA GLN A 246 23.04 -15.91 -6.05
C GLN A 246 23.15 -14.50 -6.66
N GLU A 247 23.38 -14.39 -7.97
CA GLU A 247 23.38 -13.12 -8.68
C GLU A 247 22.00 -12.46 -8.65
N GLN A 248 20.94 -13.22 -8.90
CA GLN A 248 19.57 -12.73 -8.81
C GLN A 248 19.27 -12.17 -7.41
N LEU A 249 19.69 -12.86 -6.35
CA LEU A 249 19.52 -12.40 -4.96
C LEU A 249 20.25 -11.08 -4.71
N ARG A 250 21.50 -10.95 -5.17
CA ARG A 250 22.27 -9.70 -5.03
C ARG A 250 21.63 -8.55 -5.79
N ASN A 251 21.20 -8.79 -7.03
CA ASN A 251 20.55 -7.79 -7.86
C ASN A 251 19.19 -7.35 -7.29
N SER A 252 18.42 -8.29 -6.74
CA SER A 252 17.12 -7.99 -6.11
C SER A 252 17.30 -7.21 -4.81
N TYR A 253 18.30 -7.57 -3.99
CA TYR A 253 18.65 -6.83 -2.79
C TYR A 253 19.07 -5.39 -3.13
N ASP A 254 19.94 -5.22 -4.12
CA ASP A 254 20.34 -3.89 -4.58
C ASP A 254 19.14 -3.10 -5.12
N MET A 255 18.25 -3.71 -5.90
CA MET A 255 17.02 -3.04 -6.36
C MET A 255 16.18 -2.48 -5.20
N LEU A 256 15.99 -3.26 -4.14
CA LEU A 256 15.16 -2.88 -2.99
C LEU A 256 15.84 -1.86 -2.06
N MET A 257 17.16 -1.95 -1.88
CA MET A 257 17.88 -1.20 -0.86
C MET A 257 18.63 0.02 -1.40
N ASN A 258 18.94 0.05 -2.70
CA ASN A 258 19.72 1.11 -3.31
C ASN A 258 18.93 2.43 -3.35
N PRO A 259 19.48 3.53 -2.81
CA PRO A 259 18.82 4.84 -2.79
C PRO A 259 18.44 5.40 -4.15
N GLU A 260 19.20 5.06 -5.19
CA GLU A 260 18.98 5.51 -6.57
C GLU A 260 17.94 4.66 -7.32
N LYS A 261 17.51 3.55 -6.70
CA LYS A 261 16.47 2.63 -7.20
C LYS A 261 15.22 2.74 -6.32
N MET A 262 14.73 1.63 -5.76
CA MET A 262 13.51 1.63 -4.95
C MET A 262 13.74 2.07 -3.49
N GLY A 263 14.99 2.17 -3.03
CA GLY A 263 15.31 2.37 -1.62
C GLY A 263 14.76 3.67 -1.02
N ASP A 264 14.75 4.76 -1.79
CA ASP A 264 14.35 6.10 -1.32
C ASP A 264 13.06 6.63 -1.94
N CYS A 265 12.65 6.15 -3.12
CA CYS A 265 11.41 6.59 -3.76
C CYS A 265 10.17 5.88 -3.18
N PHE A 266 10.36 4.68 -2.62
CA PHE A 266 9.31 3.87 -2.01
C PHE A 266 9.26 4.08 -0.50
N HIS A 267 8.07 4.16 0.08
CA HIS A 267 7.85 4.55 1.47
C HIS A 267 6.87 3.64 2.19
N PHE A 268 7.08 3.47 3.49
CA PHE A 268 6.24 2.68 4.39
C PHE A 268 5.52 3.59 5.39
N PHE A 269 4.20 3.46 5.47
CA PHE A 269 3.30 4.22 6.35
C PHE A 269 2.37 3.26 7.07
N ALA A 270 2.19 3.45 8.38
CA ALA A 270 1.43 2.52 9.22
C ALA A 270 0.30 3.22 9.99
N LEU A 271 -0.82 2.53 10.14
CA LEU A 271 -1.94 2.91 11.02
C LEU A 271 -2.04 1.91 12.17
N LEU A 272 -2.20 2.43 13.39
CA LEU A 272 -2.26 1.65 14.62
C LEU A 272 -3.31 2.21 15.59
N PRO A 273 -3.90 1.38 16.47
CA PRO A 273 -4.67 1.88 17.59
C PRO A 273 -3.80 2.75 18.51
N HIS A 274 -4.33 3.88 18.98
CA HIS A 274 -3.59 4.81 19.85
C HIS A 274 -2.99 4.14 21.08
N HIS A 275 -3.72 3.22 21.71
CA HIS A 275 -3.28 2.51 22.91
C HIS A 275 -2.03 1.64 22.71
N ARG A 276 -1.64 1.34 21.45
CA ARG A 276 -0.40 0.61 21.14
C ARG A 276 0.85 1.48 21.28
N LEU A 277 0.71 2.80 21.25
CA LEU A 277 1.82 3.76 21.37
C LEU A 277 1.88 4.42 22.75
N VAL A 278 0.80 4.31 23.55
CA VAL A 278 0.81 4.77 24.93
C VAL A 278 1.57 3.74 25.76
N HIS A 279 2.77 4.11 26.23
CA HIS A 279 3.42 3.37 27.30
C HIS A 279 2.54 3.46 28.54
N PRO A 280 2.22 2.34 29.23
CA PRO A 280 1.54 2.44 30.51
C PRO A 280 2.42 3.31 31.41
N GLU A 281 1.83 4.38 31.98
CA GLU A 281 2.49 5.12 33.05
C GLU A 281 3.01 4.10 34.06
N LYS A 282 4.33 4.12 34.31
CA LYS A 282 4.96 3.30 35.34
C LYS A 282 4.29 3.64 36.67
N LYS A 283 3.25 2.90 37.05
CA LYS A 283 2.91 2.75 38.46
C LYS A 283 4.04 1.96 39.07
N ASP A 284 4.88 2.64 39.84
CA ASP A 284 5.95 2.05 40.64
C ASP A 284 5.43 0.83 41.41
N LYS A 285 5.77 -0.35 40.89
CA LYS A 285 5.83 -1.59 41.67
C LYS A 285 7.21 -2.18 41.41
N PRO A 286 8.08 -2.27 42.44
CA PRO A 286 9.34 -2.95 42.29
C PRO A 286 9.06 -4.45 42.12
N GLU A 287 9.84 -5.10 41.25
CA GLU A 287 9.85 -6.53 40.99
C GLU A 287 8.69 -7.10 40.14
N SER A 288 8.83 -6.96 38.82
CA SER A 288 8.33 -7.97 37.88
C SER A 288 9.12 -7.88 36.57
N LYS A 289 9.35 -9.03 35.96
CA LYS A 289 10.33 -9.35 34.91
C LYS A 289 10.45 -8.30 33.80
N SER A 290 11.70 -8.16 33.32
CA SER A 290 12.16 -7.40 32.16
C SER A 290 11.09 -7.24 31.05
N PRO A 291 10.93 -6.04 30.47
CA PRO A 291 9.99 -5.82 29.38
C PRO A 291 10.35 -6.73 28.20
N LEU A 292 9.34 -7.41 27.65
CA LEU A 292 9.44 -8.22 26.44
C LEU A 292 10.21 -7.43 25.37
N LEU A 293 11.25 -8.07 24.82
CA LEU A 293 12.07 -7.53 23.73
C LEU A 293 11.17 -7.09 22.56
N PRO A 294 11.44 -5.93 21.94
CA PRO A 294 10.71 -5.55 20.75
C PRO A 294 11.10 -6.50 19.61
N VAL A 295 10.08 -6.91 18.85
CA VAL A 295 10.11 -7.85 17.72
C VAL A 295 10.15 -9.33 18.11
N ALA A 296 8.96 -9.95 18.12
CA ALA A 296 8.85 -11.39 17.95
C ALA A 296 9.47 -11.77 16.59
N GLY A 297 10.52 -12.58 16.58
CA GLY A 297 10.92 -13.29 15.36
C GLY A 297 12.39 -13.62 15.12
N PHE A 298 13.36 -13.02 15.84
CA PHE A 298 14.79 -13.26 15.50
C PHE A 298 15.67 -13.75 16.65
N GLY A 299 15.18 -13.81 17.89
CA GLY A 299 15.95 -14.29 19.04
C GLY A 299 16.15 -15.82 19.12
N GLU A 300 15.39 -16.60 18.34
CA GLU A 300 15.42 -18.08 18.39
C GLU A 300 16.13 -18.73 17.19
N LEU A 301 16.84 -17.96 16.36
CA LEU A 301 17.73 -18.54 15.36
C LEU A 301 19.05 -18.96 16.03
N LEU A 302 19.00 -20.05 16.78
CA LEU A 302 20.19 -20.81 17.16
C LEU A 302 20.77 -21.44 15.89
N LEU A 303 21.77 -20.77 15.31
CA LEU A 303 22.67 -21.37 14.32
C LEU A 303 23.33 -22.59 14.98
N LYS A 304 23.00 -23.79 14.49
CA LYS A 304 23.85 -24.98 14.62
C LYS A 304 24.78 -25.05 13.42
#